data_AF-A0A226N9C3-F1
#
_entry.id   AF-A0A226N9C3-F1
#
_cell.length_a   1.000
_cell.length_b   1.000
_cell.length_c   1.000
_cell.angle_alpha   90.00
_cell.angle_beta   90.00
_cell.angle_gamma   90.00
#
_symmetry.space_group_name_H-M   'P 1'
#
loop_
_entity.id
_entity.type
_entity.pdbx_description
1 polymer ?
#
loop_
_entity_poly.entity_id
_entity_poly.type
_entity_poly.pdbx_seq_one_letter_code
_entity_poly.pdbx_strand_id
1 'polypeptide(L)'
;MHDGTPCSDSGYCYRGKCVSHDKLCRRVFGDEARGAPESCFKEQNTKGDRFGNCGGDGAEAAFVECQPENALCGRLQCVNVKKTAFLEKSETIIQTPGPKGWCWGTAHHASIDTPDIGGGTDGTKCGPKKICINKTCTDVTLRIKCDAEVLCKGNGVCNNLEHCHCRAGWAPPSCQFHGLGGSVDSGPPPAPMISITEAVQDKTFGTAIGITVPIALVLVALLIVAIKYIRTIIAFFSTSSSTETPATPESEEQDMKDDHV
;
A
#
# COMPACT_ATOMS: atom_id res chain seq x y z
N MET A 1 -7.39 9.22 2.36
CA MET A 1 -8.67 8.81 1.75
C MET A 1 -9.74 9.78 2.18
N HIS A 2 -10.65 10.14 1.28
CA HIS A 2 -11.73 11.09 1.53
C HIS A 2 -12.92 10.44 2.26
N ASP A 3 -13.67 11.20 3.06
CA ASP A 3 -14.85 10.75 3.80
C ASP A 3 -15.95 10.27 2.85
N GLY A 4 -16.60 9.18 3.20
CA GLY A 4 -17.59 8.52 2.36
C GLY A 4 -17.03 7.60 1.28
N THR A 5 -15.70 7.50 1.14
CA THR A 5 -15.09 6.46 0.30
C THR A 5 -15.45 5.08 0.85
N PRO A 6 -15.98 4.14 0.04
CA PRO A 6 -16.23 2.77 0.49
C PRO A 6 -14.94 2.09 0.98
N CYS A 7 -15.06 1.25 2.00
CA CYS A 7 -13.93 0.53 2.59
C CYS A 7 -14.36 -0.87 3.07
N SER A 8 -13.45 -1.60 3.73
CA SER A 8 -13.67 -2.98 4.22
C SER A 8 -14.99 -3.15 4.99
N ASP A 9 -15.54 -4.37 5.01
CA ASP A 9 -16.81 -4.72 5.66
C ASP A 9 -18.00 -3.90 5.15
N SER A 10 -17.95 -3.51 3.86
CA SER A 10 -18.96 -2.64 3.22
C SER A 10 -19.18 -1.30 3.92
N GLY A 11 -18.21 -0.84 4.72
CA GLY A 11 -18.25 0.41 5.46
C GLY A 11 -17.83 1.61 4.61
N TYR A 12 -17.70 2.77 5.26
CA TYR A 12 -17.25 4.00 4.64
C TYR A 12 -16.15 4.65 5.47
N CYS A 13 -15.18 5.28 4.81
CA CYS A 13 -14.17 6.08 5.45
C CYS A 13 -14.81 7.30 6.12
N TYR A 14 -14.42 7.58 7.36
CA TYR A 14 -14.79 8.81 8.05
C TYR A 14 -13.64 9.23 8.95
N ARG A 15 -13.14 10.45 8.77
CA ARG A 15 -11.97 11.01 9.48
C ARG A 15 -10.77 10.05 9.49
N GLY A 16 -10.49 9.45 8.33
CA GLY A 16 -9.37 8.53 8.13
C GLY A 16 -9.56 7.13 8.72
N LYS A 17 -10.71 6.81 9.33
CA LYS A 17 -11.02 5.48 9.88
C LYS A 17 -12.07 4.77 9.03
N CYS A 18 -11.98 3.44 8.97
CA CYS A 18 -13.00 2.57 8.37
C CYS A 18 -13.62 1.69 9.46
N VAL A 19 -14.77 2.12 9.99
CA VAL A 19 -15.42 1.51 11.16
C VAL A 19 -16.67 0.72 10.73
N SER A 20 -16.83 -0.47 11.29
CA SER A 20 -17.99 -1.34 11.11
C SER A 20 -18.41 -1.93 12.45
N HIS A 21 -19.69 -2.28 12.62
CA HIS A 21 -20.16 -2.97 13.84
C HIS A 21 -19.39 -4.27 14.08
N ASP A 22 -19.04 -5.00 13.03
CA ASP A 22 -18.21 -6.20 13.12
C ASP A 22 -16.85 -5.93 13.76
N LYS A 23 -16.12 -4.90 13.31
CA LYS A 23 -14.82 -4.54 13.90
C LYS A 23 -14.95 -4.11 15.35
N LEU A 24 -16.02 -3.38 15.68
CA LEU A 24 -16.30 -2.96 17.04
C LEU A 24 -16.60 -4.17 17.94
N CYS A 25 -17.47 -5.07 17.49
CA CYS A 25 -17.80 -6.29 18.23
C CYS A 25 -16.60 -7.20 18.43
N ARG A 26 -15.73 -7.36 17.42
CA ARG A 26 -14.48 -8.12 17.58
C ARG A 26 -13.56 -7.52 18.62
N ARG A 27 -13.46 -6.19 18.67
CA ARG A 27 -12.67 -5.48 19.67
C ARG A 27 -13.20 -5.68 21.09
N VAL A 28 -14.52 -5.69 21.27
CA VAL A 28 -15.17 -5.77 22.59
C VAL A 28 -15.28 -7.22 23.07
N PHE A 29 -15.77 -8.13 22.23
CA PHE A 29 -16.14 -9.50 22.61
C PHE A 29 -15.26 -10.60 22.00
N GLY A 30 -14.22 -10.23 21.24
CA GLY A 30 -13.25 -11.14 20.63
C GLY A 30 -13.56 -11.52 19.17
N ASP A 31 -12.60 -12.15 18.50
CA ASP A 31 -12.53 -12.30 17.04
C ASP A 31 -13.74 -12.95 16.36
N GLU A 32 -14.50 -13.77 17.10
CA GLU A 32 -15.69 -14.45 16.59
C GLU A 32 -16.97 -13.59 16.64
N ALA A 33 -16.96 -12.52 17.43
CA ALA A 33 -18.11 -11.63 17.57
C ALA A 33 -18.38 -10.85 16.28
N ARG A 34 -19.65 -10.56 16.03
CA ARG A 34 -20.13 -9.84 14.85
C ARG A 34 -21.18 -8.80 15.25
N GLY A 35 -21.38 -7.79 14.41
CA GLY A 35 -22.47 -6.84 14.58
C GLY A 35 -23.81 -7.57 14.59
N ALA A 36 -24.66 -7.24 15.55
CA ALA A 36 -25.97 -7.85 15.67
C ALA A 36 -26.93 -7.41 14.53
N PRO A 37 -28.01 -8.16 14.28
CA PRO A 37 -29.11 -7.70 13.45
C PRO A 37 -29.70 -6.37 13.97
N GLU A 38 -30.23 -5.55 13.07
CA GLU A 38 -30.85 -4.27 13.40
C GLU A 38 -31.94 -4.37 14.48
N SER A 39 -32.65 -5.50 14.55
CA SER A 39 -33.66 -5.74 15.59
C SER A 39 -33.07 -5.68 17.01
N CYS A 40 -31.86 -6.20 17.23
CA CYS A 40 -31.20 -6.12 18.54
C CYS A 40 -30.89 -4.67 18.90
N PHE A 41 -30.43 -3.87 17.93
CA PHE A 41 -30.16 -2.45 18.11
C PHE A 41 -31.44 -1.70 18.42
N LYS A 42 -32.51 -1.91 17.66
CA LYS A 42 -33.81 -1.26 17.87
C LYS A 42 -34.39 -1.61 19.23
N GLU A 43 -34.46 -2.88 19.57
CA GLU A 43 -35.02 -3.33 20.85
C GLU A 43 -34.30 -2.70 22.04
N GLN A 44 -32.97 -2.63 21.99
CA GLN A 44 -32.20 -2.15 23.14
C GLN A 44 -32.05 -0.63 23.15
N ASN A 45 -31.72 0.00 22.02
CA ASN A 45 -31.37 1.42 21.99
C ASN A 45 -32.57 2.37 22.05
N THR A 46 -33.80 1.89 21.80
CA THR A 46 -35.02 2.69 22.01
C THR A 46 -35.48 2.68 23.48
N LYS A 47 -34.80 1.96 24.39
CA LYS A 47 -35.16 1.94 25.82
C LYS A 47 -34.72 3.20 26.56
N GLY A 48 -33.65 3.85 26.11
CA GLY A 48 -33.10 5.03 26.79
C GLY A 48 -32.57 4.70 28.18
N ASP A 49 -31.82 3.60 28.30
CA ASP A 49 -31.21 3.17 29.56
C ASP A 49 -29.69 3.02 29.41
N ARG A 50 -29.02 2.58 30.48
CA ARG A 50 -27.56 2.40 30.47
C ARG A 50 -27.06 1.34 29.48
N PHE A 51 -27.92 0.45 29.01
CA PHE A 51 -27.57 -0.64 28.07
C PHE A 51 -27.97 -0.33 26.63
N GLY A 52 -28.87 0.63 26.41
CA GLY A 52 -29.20 1.14 25.09
C GLY A 52 -29.74 2.57 25.11
N ASN A 53 -29.00 3.46 24.45
CA ASN A 53 -29.32 4.89 24.36
C ASN A 53 -28.58 5.54 23.18
N CYS A 54 -28.98 6.78 22.86
CA CYS A 54 -28.36 7.70 21.91
C CYS A 54 -27.72 8.90 22.62
N GLY A 55 -27.22 8.72 23.84
CA GLY A 55 -26.58 9.78 24.63
C GLY A 55 -27.07 9.84 26.07
N GLY A 56 -26.58 10.83 26.80
CA GLY A 56 -26.70 10.91 28.26
C GLY A 56 -25.71 9.99 28.97
N ASP A 57 -25.44 10.29 30.23
CA ASP A 57 -24.55 9.52 31.12
C ASP A 57 -25.31 8.90 32.30
N GLY A 58 -26.59 9.23 32.45
CA GLY A 58 -27.46 8.80 33.55
C GLY A 58 -27.15 9.45 34.90
N ALA A 59 -26.16 10.34 34.97
CA ALA A 59 -25.73 11.03 36.18
C ALA A 59 -26.03 12.53 36.09
N GLU A 60 -25.42 13.24 35.14
CA GLU A 60 -25.67 14.66 34.88
C GLU A 60 -26.77 14.86 33.84
N ALA A 61 -26.82 13.97 32.85
CA ALA A 61 -27.81 13.98 31.78
C ALA A 61 -28.51 12.61 31.69
N ALA A 62 -29.83 12.61 31.79
CA ALA A 62 -30.63 11.40 31.61
C ALA A 62 -30.32 10.74 30.26
N PHE A 63 -30.36 9.40 30.24
CA PHE A 63 -30.18 8.65 29.00
C PHE A 63 -31.27 9.02 27.99
N VAL A 64 -30.85 9.16 26.74
CA VAL A 64 -31.74 9.54 25.63
C VAL A 64 -32.11 8.29 24.83
N GLU A 65 -33.39 8.02 24.68
CA GLU A 65 -33.87 6.98 23.77
C GLU A 65 -33.48 7.30 22.32
N CYS A 66 -33.04 6.29 21.58
CA CYS A 66 -32.83 6.46 20.15
C CYS A 66 -34.17 6.50 19.42
N GLN A 67 -34.29 7.36 18.42
CA GLN A 67 -35.29 7.15 17.36
C GLN A 67 -35.00 5.84 16.63
N PRO A 68 -36.02 5.08 16.18
CA PRO A 68 -35.82 3.76 15.55
C PRO A 68 -34.84 3.75 14.37
N GLU A 69 -34.84 4.80 13.54
CA GLU A 69 -33.94 5.00 12.40
C GLU A 69 -32.49 5.29 12.82
N ASN A 70 -32.26 5.72 14.05
CA ASN A 70 -30.95 6.04 14.62
C ASN A 70 -30.44 4.90 15.53
N ALA A 71 -31.21 3.84 15.72
CA ALA A 71 -30.88 2.79 16.68
C ALA A 71 -29.52 2.12 16.43
N LEU A 72 -29.06 1.99 15.18
CA LEU A 72 -27.72 1.45 14.88
C LEU A 72 -26.56 2.38 15.30
N CYS A 73 -26.85 3.63 15.63
CA CYS A 73 -25.89 4.65 16.07
C CYS A 73 -25.88 4.87 17.58
N GLY A 74 -26.75 4.16 18.31
CA GLY A 74 -26.74 4.06 19.77
C GLY A 74 -25.65 3.12 20.29
N ARG A 75 -25.91 2.46 21.41
CA ARG A 75 -24.96 1.50 22.00
C ARG A 75 -24.79 0.26 21.10
N LEU A 76 -23.57 -0.27 21.07
CA LEU A 76 -23.16 -1.41 20.26
C LEU A 76 -23.89 -2.69 20.69
N GLN A 77 -24.46 -3.41 19.72
CA GLN A 77 -25.04 -4.73 19.93
C GLN A 77 -24.31 -5.76 19.06
N CYS A 78 -24.00 -6.91 19.67
CA CYS A 78 -23.18 -7.97 19.07
C CYS A 78 -23.86 -9.34 19.14
N VAL A 79 -23.44 -10.24 18.26
CA VAL A 79 -23.80 -11.66 18.26
C VAL A 79 -22.53 -12.52 18.18
N ASN A 80 -22.68 -13.84 18.31
CA ASN A 80 -21.58 -14.81 18.29
C ASN A 80 -20.52 -14.59 19.40
N VAL A 81 -20.93 -14.08 20.55
CA VAL A 81 -20.08 -13.96 21.73
C VAL A 81 -19.92 -15.33 22.38
N LYS A 82 -18.70 -15.89 22.37
CA LYS A 82 -18.42 -17.22 22.96
C LYS A 82 -17.94 -17.17 24.41
N LYS A 83 -17.17 -16.13 24.76
CA LYS A 83 -16.61 -15.94 26.10
C LYS A 83 -16.67 -14.45 26.44
N THR A 84 -17.13 -14.16 27.64
CA THR A 84 -17.20 -12.79 28.17
C THR A 84 -15.98 -12.42 29.02
N ALA A 85 -15.14 -13.40 29.37
CA ALA A 85 -13.99 -13.26 30.26
C ALA A 85 -12.85 -12.35 29.71
N PHE A 86 -12.97 -11.86 28.46
CA PHE A 86 -12.03 -10.92 27.86
C PHE A 86 -12.27 -9.47 28.28
N LEU A 87 -13.44 -9.16 28.83
CA LEU A 87 -13.75 -7.83 29.32
C LEU A 87 -13.18 -7.67 30.73
N GLU A 88 -12.59 -6.49 31.01
CA GLU A 88 -12.08 -6.18 32.34
C GLU A 88 -13.20 -6.31 33.39
N LYS A 89 -12.83 -6.58 34.64
CA LYS A 89 -13.78 -6.88 35.74
C LYS A 89 -14.81 -5.76 36.00
N SER A 90 -14.60 -4.57 35.46
CA SER A 90 -15.49 -3.41 35.55
C SER A 90 -16.68 -3.44 34.59
N GLU A 91 -16.64 -4.25 33.52
CA GLU A 91 -17.65 -4.21 32.48
C GLU A 91 -18.91 -5.01 32.86
N THR A 92 -20.08 -4.38 32.73
CA THR A 92 -21.37 -5.04 32.93
C THR A 92 -21.95 -5.38 31.59
N ILE A 93 -22.24 -6.65 31.37
CA ILE A 93 -22.71 -7.19 30.10
C ILE A 93 -24.21 -7.47 30.21
N ILE A 94 -24.95 -7.15 29.16
CA ILE A 94 -26.34 -7.57 28.99
C ILE A 94 -26.43 -8.62 27.89
N GLN A 95 -27.28 -9.60 28.10
CA GLN A 95 -27.65 -10.61 27.13
C GLN A 95 -29.18 -10.56 26.94
N THR A 96 -29.64 -10.34 25.71
CA THR A 96 -31.07 -10.30 25.37
C THR A 96 -31.42 -11.29 24.27
N PRO A 97 -32.65 -11.85 24.24
CA PRO A 97 -33.07 -12.71 23.15
C PRO A 97 -33.02 -11.97 21.81
N GLY A 98 -32.49 -12.62 20.77
CA GLY A 98 -32.42 -12.09 19.42
C GLY A 98 -33.01 -13.07 18.39
N PRO A 99 -33.10 -12.66 17.10
CA PRO A 99 -33.76 -13.47 16.07
C PRO A 99 -33.13 -14.84 15.83
N LYS A 100 -31.82 -14.98 16.09
CA LYS A 100 -31.04 -16.20 15.88
C LYS A 100 -30.11 -16.48 17.06
N GLY A 101 -30.63 -16.39 18.28
CA GLY A 101 -29.89 -16.64 19.52
C GLY A 101 -29.91 -15.44 20.46
N TRP A 102 -28.74 -14.95 20.84
CA TRP A 102 -28.60 -13.89 21.84
C TRP A 102 -27.90 -12.66 21.27
N CYS A 103 -28.45 -11.48 21.55
CA CYS A 103 -27.79 -10.20 21.39
C CYS A 103 -27.01 -9.89 22.68
N TRP A 104 -25.85 -9.25 22.53
CA TRP A 104 -24.94 -8.91 23.62
C TRP A 104 -24.55 -7.43 23.54
N GLY A 105 -24.47 -6.77 24.69
CA GLY A 105 -24.03 -5.38 24.79
C GLY A 105 -23.36 -5.09 26.13
N THR A 106 -22.80 -3.90 26.29
CA THR A 106 -22.21 -3.43 27.55
C THR A 106 -22.95 -2.22 28.10
N ALA A 107 -22.99 -2.13 29.43
CA ALA A 107 -23.54 -0.97 30.12
C ALA A 107 -22.63 0.25 29.98
N HIS A 108 -23.21 1.44 29.95
CA HIS A 108 -22.50 2.68 30.22
C HIS A 108 -22.16 2.76 31.72
N HIS A 109 -20.97 3.26 32.03
CA HIS A 109 -20.48 3.53 33.38
C HIS A 109 -19.81 4.90 33.43
N ALA A 110 -20.52 5.92 33.92
CA ALA A 110 -20.01 7.28 34.00
C ALA A 110 -18.85 7.44 35.02
N SER A 111 -18.80 6.57 36.03
CA SER A 111 -17.90 6.71 37.19
C SER A 111 -16.52 6.06 37.03
N ILE A 112 -16.21 5.55 35.84
CA ILE A 112 -14.92 4.90 35.56
C ILE A 112 -14.20 5.73 34.50
N ASP A 113 -12.95 6.11 34.77
CA ASP A 113 -12.08 6.88 33.86
C ASP A 113 -11.58 6.02 32.68
N THR A 114 -12.44 5.15 32.15
CA THR A 114 -12.17 4.29 31.01
C THR A 114 -13.07 4.69 29.84
N PRO A 115 -12.54 4.76 28.61
CA PRO A 115 -13.35 5.06 27.44
C PRO A 115 -14.52 4.08 27.28
N ASP A 116 -15.72 4.60 26.99
CA ASP A 116 -16.91 3.78 26.77
C ASP A 116 -16.77 2.92 25.50
N ILE A 117 -16.45 1.65 25.70
CA ILE A 117 -16.25 0.67 24.61
C ILE A 117 -17.55 0.23 23.93
N GLY A 118 -18.70 0.44 24.58
CA GLY A 118 -20.02 0.07 24.07
C GLY A 118 -20.74 1.23 23.38
N GLY A 119 -20.22 2.45 23.46
CA GLY A 119 -20.82 3.63 22.87
C GLY A 119 -20.82 3.60 21.33
N GLY A 120 -21.89 4.10 20.71
CA GLY A 120 -21.95 4.28 19.27
C GLY A 120 -20.81 5.14 18.74
N THR A 121 -20.10 4.66 17.73
CA THR A 121 -18.91 5.31 17.17
C THR A 121 -19.24 6.02 15.86
N ASP A 122 -18.87 7.30 15.74
CA ASP A 122 -19.03 8.06 14.50
C ASP A 122 -18.28 7.42 13.32
N GLY A 123 -18.87 7.50 12.12
CA GLY A 123 -18.37 6.86 10.91
C GLY A 123 -18.80 5.40 10.74
N THR A 124 -19.41 4.78 11.75
CA THR A 124 -19.93 3.41 11.64
C THR A 124 -21.09 3.37 10.66
N LYS A 125 -21.09 2.41 9.74
CA LYS A 125 -22.21 2.21 8.81
C LYS A 125 -23.50 1.87 9.56
N CYS A 126 -24.58 2.60 9.27
CA CYS A 126 -25.92 2.35 9.83
C CYS A 126 -26.98 2.03 8.77
N GLY A 127 -26.59 2.04 7.49
CA GLY A 127 -27.49 1.69 6.39
C GLY A 127 -26.79 1.77 5.03
N PRO A 128 -27.49 1.44 3.94
CA PRO A 128 -26.98 1.65 2.59
C PRO A 128 -26.65 3.13 2.37
N LYS A 129 -25.40 3.45 2.03
CA LYS A 129 -24.92 4.83 1.88
C LYS A 129 -25.14 5.72 3.11
N LYS A 130 -25.19 5.15 4.32
CA LYS A 130 -25.38 5.90 5.57
C LYS A 130 -24.36 5.55 6.65
N ILE A 131 -23.96 6.56 7.42
CA ILE A 131 -23.05 6.45 8.56
C ILE A 131 -23.58 7.19 9.79
N CYS A 132 -23.15 6.75 10.96
CA CYS A 132 -23.44 7.38 12.24
C CYS A 132 -22.63 8.67 12.42
N ILE A 133 -23.30 9.76 12.73
CA ILE A 133 -22.69 11.04 13.09
C ILE A 133 -23.50 11.61 14.25
N ASN A 134 -22.84 11.85 15.39
CA ASN A 134 -23.50 12.37 16.58
C ASN A 134 -24.79 11.61 16.92
N LYS A 135 -24.68 10.27 16.97
CA LYS A 135 -25.78 9.33 17.26
C LYS A 135 -26.94 9.32 16.26
N THR A 136 -26.79 9.98 15.11
CA THR A 136 -27.79 10.04 14.05
C THR A 136 -27.32 9.27 12.81
N CYS A 137 -28.21 8.52 12.16
CA CYS A 137 -27.91 7.80 10.93
C CYS A 137 -28.11 8.71 9.70
N THR A 138 -27.01 9.18 9.12
CA THR A 138 -27.01 10.23 8.08
C THR A 138 -26.44 9.74 6.75
N ASP A 139 -26.86 10.35 5.64
CA ASP A 139 -26.35 10.03 4.31
C ASP A 139 -24.87 10.38 4.16
N VAL A 140 -24.10 9.41 3.71
CA VAL A 140 -22.66 9.51 3.53
C VAL A 140 -22.29 10.42 2.36
N THR A 141 -23.19 10.56 1.38
CA THR A 141 -23.01 11.40 0.19
C THR A 141 -22.83 12.86 0.54
N LEU A 142 -23.45 13.34 1.61
CA LEU A 142 -23.28 14.70 2.14
C LEU A 142 -21.85 15.00 2.60
N ARG A 143 -21.03 13.95 2.74
CA ARG A 143 -19.62 14.08 3.11
C ARG A 143 -18.71 14.09 1.90
N ILE A 144 -19.11 13.52 0.76
CA ILE A 144 -18.32 13.44 -0.47
C ILE A 144 -18.16 14.84 -1.08
N LYS A 145 -16.98 15.45 -0.89
CA LYS A 145 -16.64 16.75 -1.48
C LYS A 145 -15.74 16.66 -2.69
N CYS A 146 -15.21 15.47 -2.96
CA CYS A 146 -14.25 15.26 -4.03
C CYS A 146 -14.70 14.16 -5.00
N ASP A 147 -14.57 14.47 -6.29
CA ASP A 147 -14.63 13.51 -7.39
C ASP A 147 -13.21 13.21 -7.91
N ALA A 148 -12.70 12.01 -7.63
CA ALA A 148 -11.35 11.61 -8.01
C ALA A 148 -11.16 11.42 -9.51
N GLU A 149 -12.22 11.13 -10.27
CA GLU A 149 -12.13 11.02 -11.74
C GLU A 149 -11.83 12.38 -12.35
N VAL A 150 -12.47 13.44 -11.82
CA VAL A 150 -12.29 14.81 -12.31
C VAL A 150 -11.01 15.44 -11.75
N LEU A 151 -10.82 15.38 -10.42
CA LEU A 151 -9.77 16.07 -9.70
C LEU A 151 -8.41 15.39 -9.87
N CYS A 152 -8.39 14.06 -9.78
CA CYS A 152 -7.17 13.24 -9.85
C CYS A 152 -7.01 12.54 -11.20
N LYS A 153 -7.78 12.94 -12.22
CA LYS A 153 -7.74 12.38 -13.59
C LYS A 153 -7.89 10.85 -13.66
N GLY A 154 -8.60 10.25 -12.70
CA GLY A 154 -8.72 8.79 -12.56
C GLY A 154 -7.42 8.08 -12.13
N ASN A 155 -6.35 8.83 -11.92
CA ASN A 155 -5.00 8.35 -11.64
C ASN A 155 -4.63 8.42 -10.14
N GLY A 156 -5.60 8.69 -9.28
CA GLY A 156 -5.38 8.82 -7.85
C GLY A 156 -6.66 8.72 -7.05
N VAL A 157 -6.51 8.85 -5.74
CA VAL A 157 -7.63 9.02 -4.80
C VAL A 157 -7.46 10.34 -4.08
N CYS A 158 -8.53 11.06 -3.80
CA CYS A 158 -8.44 12.28 -3.02
C CYS A 158 -8.62 12.02 -1.51
N ASN A 159 -8.17 12.99 -0.72
CA ASN A 159 -8.37 13.03 0.72
C ASN A 159 -9.33 14.17 1.11
N ASN A 160 -9.57 14.35 2.41
CA ASN A 160 -10.46 15.38 2.96
C ASN A 160 -9.97 16.82 2.78
N LEU A 161 -8.72 17.01 2.35
CA LEU A 161 -8.15 18.32 1.97
C LEU A 161 -8.32 18.61 0.47
N GLU A 162 -9.04 17.74 -0.25
CA GLU A 162 -9.19 17.83 -1.71
C GLU A 162 -7.83 17.73 -2.43
N HIS A 163 -6.88 17.02 -1.84
CA HIS A 163 -5.58 16.72 -2.45
C HIS A 163 -5.55 15.28 -2.96
N CYS A 164 -4.90 15.07 -4.10
CA CYS A 164 -4.78 13.75 -4.71
C CYS A 164 -3.55 13.00 -4.19
N HIS A 165 -3.79 11.74 -3.82
CA HIS A 165 -2.78 10.72 -3.66
C HIS A 165 -2.71 9.88 -4.94
N CYS A 166 -1.69 10.13 -5.75
CA CYS A 166 -1.49 9.55 -7.07
C CYS A 166 -1.00 8.11 -6.98
N ARG A 167 -1.50 7.27 -7.90
CA ARG A 167 -1.00 5.91 -8.10
C ARG A 167 0.43 5.95 -8.62
N ALA A 168 1.15 4.83 -8.45
CA ALA A 168 2.48 4.67 -9.02
C ALA A 168 2.46 4.98 -10.53
N GLY A 169 3.45 5.75 -11.00
CA GLY A 169 3.51 6.23 -12.38
C GLY A 169 2.92 7.63 -12.60
N TRP A 170 2.30 8.25 -11.60
CA TRP A 170 1.68 9.58 -11.69
C TRP A 170 2.18 10.53 -10.60
N ALA A 171 2.25 11.83 -10.89
CA ALA A 171 2.75 12.86 -9.99
C ALA A 171 1.62 13.73 -9.41
N PRO A 172 1.67 14.06 -8.10
CA PRO A 172 0.81 15.12 -7.54
C PRO A 172 1.12 16.49 -8.18
N PRO A 173 0.21 17.48 -8.15
CA PRO A 173 -1.00 17.54 -7.31
C PRO A 173 -2.27 16.94 -7.91
N SER A 174 -2.37 16.80 -9.24
CA SER A 174 -3.59 16.39 -9.95
C SER A 174 -3.51 15.00 -10.59
N CYS A 175 -2.37 14.30 -10.45
CA CYS A 175 -2.10 13.02 -11.12
C CYS A 175 -2.23 13.08 -12.65
N GLN A 176 -1.94 14.25 -13.23
CA GLN A 176 -1.98 14.49 -14.68
C GLN A 176 -0.66 14.10 -15.37
N PHE A 177 0.47 14.26 -14.69
CA PHE A 177 1.79 14.01 -15.26
C PHE A 177 2.42 12.76 -14.67
N HIS A 178 3.40 12.18 -15.36
CA HIS A 178 4.10 11.00 -14.86
C HIS A 178 4.99 11.32 -13.66
N GLY A 179 5.08 10.38 -12.72
CA GLY A 179 5.91 10.51 -11.52
C GLY A 179 5.96 9.25 -10.67
N LEU A 180 6.55 9.36 -9.49
CA LEU A 180 6.76 8.22 -8.59
C LEU A 180 5.49 7.80 -7.82
N GLY A 181 4.41 8.60 -7.85
CA GLY A 181 3.23 8.44 -7.00
C GLY A 181 3.23 9.39 -5.80
N GLY A 182 2.30 9.16 -4.87
CA GLY A 182 2.22 9.89 -3.60
C GLY A 182 1.30 11.11 -3.64
N SER A 183 1.37 11.95 -2.61
CA SER A 183 0.54 13.17 -2.48
C SER A 183 1.44 14.36 -2.15
N VAL A 184 0.93 15.57 -2.40
CA VAL A 184 1.51 16.81 -1.82
C VAL A 184 1.59 16.75 -0.29
N ASP A 185 0.72 15.98 0.36
CA ASP A 185 0.67 15.88 1.84
C ASP A 185 1.68 14.88 2.42
N SER A 186 1.87 13.76 1.74
CA SER A 186 2.69 12.63 2.24
C SER A 186 4.08 12.59 1.62
N GLY A 187 4.32 13.37 0.57
CA GLY A 187 5.51 13.25 -0.26
C GLY A 187 5.49 11.98 -1.14
N PRO A 188 6.63 11.67 -1.77
CA PRO A 188 6.77 10.50 -2.64
C PRO A 188 6.66 9.20 -1.85
N PRO A 189 6.23 8.09 -2.49
CA PRO A 189 6.21 6.79 -1.84
C PRO A 189 7.63 6.31 -1.52
N PRO A 190 7.80 5.41 -0.52
CA PRO A 190 9.08 4.77 -0.27
C PRO A 190 9.64 4.15 -1.54
N ALA A 191 10.95 4.28 -1.76
CA ALA A 191 11.61 3.66 -2.91
C ALA A 191 11.26 2.16 -2.93
N PRO A 192 10.81 1.59 -4.06
CA PRO A 192 10.57 0.17 -4.15
C PRO A 192 11.89 -0.55 -3.85
N MET A 193 11.95 -1.24 -2.72
CA MET A 193 13.05 -2.17 -2.44
C MET A 193 12.85 -3.36 -3.36
N ILE A 194 13.34 -3.25 -4.60
CA ILE A 194 13.50 -4.41 -5.48
C ILE A 194 14.52 -5.30 -4.78
N SER A 195 14.06 -6.42 -4.24
CA SER A 195 14.99 -7.41 -3.71
C SER A 195 15.84 -7.91 -4.87
N ILE A 196 17.16 -7.98 -4.68
CA ILE A 196 18.08 -8.55 -5.67
C ILE A 196 17.61 -9.95 -6.09
N THR A 197 16.93 -10.67 -5.20
CA THR A 197 16.33 -11.99 -5.49
C THR A 197 15.25 -11.93 -6.57
N GLU A 198 14.42 -10.88 -6.61
CA GLU A 198 13.37 -10.73 -7.63
C GLU A 198 13.96 -10.33 -8.99
N ALA A 199 15.00 -9.49 -8.99
CA ALA A 199 15.72 -9.11 -10.21
C ALA A 199 16.47 -10.29 -10.85
N VAL A 200 17.03 -11.20 -10.02
CA VAL A 200 17.72 -12.42 -10.49
C VAL A 200 16.74 -13.49 -10.97
N GLN A 201 15.49 -13.47 -10.49
CA GLN A 201 14.46 -14.45 -10.86
C GLN A 201 13.69 -14.07 -12.13
N ASP A 202 13.97 -12.89 -12.70
CA ASP A 202 13.51 -12.56 -14.04
C ASP A 202 14.16 -13.50 -15.05
N LYS A 203 13.33 -14.36 -15.67
CA LYS A 203 13.77 -15.35 -16.68
C LYS A 203 14.59 -14.70 -17.79
N THR A 204 14.30 -13.44 -18.13
CA THR A 204 15.00 -12.71 -19.17
C THR A 204 16.49 -12.51 -18.83
N PHE A 205 16.80 -12.21 -17.57
CA PHE A 205 18.16 -11.99 -17.08
C PHE A 205 18.99 -13.27 -17.11
N GLY A 206 18.40 -14.40 -16.70
CA GLY A 206 19.04 -15.71 -16.76
C GLY A 206 19.40 -16.14 -18.19
N THR A 207 18.49 -15.95 -19.15
CA THR A 207 18.77 -16.22 -20.58
C THR A 207 19.82 -15.28 -21.17
N ALA A 208 19.82 -14.00 -20.81
CA ALA A 208 20.78 -13.03 -21.34
C ALA A 208 22.22 -13.37 -20.90
N ILE A 209 22.42 -13.71 -19.62
CA ILE A 209 23.74 -14.13 -19.11
C ILE A 209 24.16 -15.47 -19.71
N GLY A 210 23.23 -16.43 -19.81
CA GLY A 210 23.48 -17.76 -20.37
C GLY A 210 23.95 -17.75 -21.83
N ILE A 211 23.57 -16.73 -22.62
CA ILE A 211 24.00 -16.58 -24.02
C ILE A 211 25.25 -15.70 -24.15
N THR A 212 25.32 -14.59 -23.42
CA THR A 212 26.40 -13.60 -23.59
C THR A 212 27.76 -14.10 -23.09
N VAL A 213 27.79 -14.81 -21.96
CA VAL A 213 29.03 -15.34 -21.36
C VAL A 213 29.73 -16.36 -22.26
N PRO A 214 29.09 -17.43 -22.78
CA PRO A 214 29.78 -18.37 -23.66
C PRO A 214 30.23 -17.75 -24.98
N ILE A 215 29.46 -16.81 -25.56
CA ILE A 215 29.88 -16.09 -26.77
C ILE A 215 31.16 -15.28 -26.49
N ALA A 216 31.20 -14.55 -25.37
CA ALA A 216 32.38 -13.79 -24.98
C ALA A 216 33.61 -14.69 -24.79
N LEU A 217 33.44 -15.86 -24.16
CA LEU A 217 34.53 -16.82 -23.96
C LEU A 217 35.06 -17.39 -25.29
N VAL A 218 34.17 -17.70 -26.25
CA VAL A 218 34.58 -18.16 -27.59
C VAL A 218 35.34 -17.07 -28.33
N LEU A 219 34.89 -15.82 -28.29
CA LEU A 219 35.57 -14.69 -28.92
C LEU A 219 36.97 -14.46 -28.33
N VAL A 220 37.11 -14.56 -27.00
CA VAL A 220 38.41 -14.47 -26.33
C VAL A 220 39.33 -15.62 -26.74
N ALA A 221 38.83 -16.86 -26.83
CA ALA A 221 39.62 -18.00 -27.28
C ALA A 221 40.10 -17.83 -28.74
N LEU A 222 39.22 -17.37 -29.64
CA LEU A 222 39.59 -17.07 -31.03
C LEU A 222 40.65 -15.97 -31.13
N LEU A 223 40.54 -14.93 -30.31
CA LEU A 223 41.55 -13.87 -30.20
C LEU A 223 42.90 -14.44 -29.75
N ILE A 224 42.93 -15.31 -28.74
CA ILE A 224 44.15 -15.96 -28.27
C ILE A 224 44.77 -16.83 -29.38
N VAL A 225 43.96 -17.59 -30.10
CA VAL A 225 44.42 -18.42 -31.24
C VAL A 225 44.98 -17.55 -32.36
N ALA A 226 44.29 -16.46 -32.72
CA ALA A 226 44.74 -15.52 -33.74
C ALA A 226 46.07 -14.88 -33.36
N ILE A 227 46.23 -14.43 -32.10
CA ILE A 227 47.50 -13.88 -31.60
C ILE A 227 48.62 -14.91 -31.68
N LYS A 228 48.37 -16.18 -31.30
CA LYS A 228 49.36 -17.26 -31.42
C LYS A 228 49.73 -17.51 -32.88
N TYR A 229 48.75 -17.60 -33.77
CA TYR A 229 48.95 -17.82 -35.20
C TYR A 229 49.79 -16.71 -35.85
N ILE A 230 49.46 -15.44 -35.56
CA ILE A 230 50.21 -14.28 -36.04
C ILE A 230 51.66 -14.33 -35.53
N ARG A 231 51.88 -14.65 -34.24
CA ARG A 231 53.24 -14.78 -33.69
C ARG A 231 54.04 -15.90 -34.36
N THR A 232 53.42 -17.04 -34.65
CA THR A 232 54.07 -18.17 -35.36
C THR A 232 54.46 -17.78 -36.78
N ILE A 233 53.58 -17.08 -37.51
CA ILE A 233 53.87 -16.59 -38.87
C ILE A 233 55.04 -15.61 -38.85
N ILE A 234 55.03 -14.64 -37.93
CA ILE A 234 56.13 -13.67 -37.80
C ILE A 234 57.44 -14.41 -37.55
N ALA A 235 57.47 -15.38 -36.62
CA ALA A 235 58.66 -16.18 -36.33
C ALA A 235 59.15 -17.01 -37.54
N PHE A 236 58.23 -17.55 -38.34
CA PHE A 236 58.58 -18.30 -39.55
C PHE A 236 59.25 -17.40 -40.60
N PHE A 237 58.70 -16.20 -40.84
CA PHE A 237 59.31 -15.23 -41.76
C PHE A 237 60.66 -14.70 -41.26
N SER A 238 60.83 -14.48 -39.95
CA SER A 238 62.12 -14.10 -39.36
C SER A 238 63.21 -15.17 -39.54
N THR A 239 62.83 -16.44 -39.64
CA THR A 239 63.77 -17.57 -39.81
C THR A 239 64.17 -17.77 -41.28
N SER A 240 63.34 -17.34 -42.24
CA SER A 240 63.60 -17.50 -43.68
C SER A 240 64.59 -16.48 -44.28
N SER A 241 64.86 -15.37 -43.59
CA SER A 241 65.66 -14.25 -44.13
C SER A 241 67.19 -14.42 -44.02
N SER A 242 67.69 -15.58 -43.57
CA SER A 242 69.14 -15.84 -43.34
C SER A 242 69.82 -16.64 -44.46
N THR A 243 69.35 -16.58 -45.70
CA THR A 243 70.03 -17.25 -46.82
C THR A 243 69.92 -16.40 -48.08
N GLU A 244 70.94 -15.55 -48.29
CA GLU A 244 71.65 -15.26 -49.55
C GLU A 244 72.28 -13.84 -49.49
N THR A 245 73.61 -13.80 -49.34
CA THR A 245 74.44 -12.67 -49.79
C THR A 245 75.46 -13.24 -50.77
N PRO A 246 75.57 -12.65 -51.97
CA PRO A 246 76.90 -12.41 -52.53
C PRO A 246 77.11 -10.94 -52.88
N ALA A 247 78.30 -10.46 -52.51
CA ALA A 247 78.84 -9.14 -52.80
C ALA A 247 79.09 -8.91 -54.30
N THR A 248 79.09 -7.65 -54.73
CA THR A 248 79.67 -7.21 -56.02
C THR A 248 80.52 -5.95 -55.76
N PRO A 249 81.70 -5.81 -56.39
CA PRO A 249 82.74 -4.87 -55.95
C PRO A 249 82.76 -3.53 -56.71
N GLU A 250 83.59 -2.63 -56.15
CA GLU A 250 83.94 -1.26 -56.52
C GLU A 250 84.37 -1.02 -57.97
N SER A 251 84.16 0.21 -58.43
CA SER A 251 85.04 0.87 -59.40
C SER A 251 85.24 2.34 -59.00
N GLU A 252 86.47 2.66 -58.61
CA GLU A 252 87.05 3.98 -58.45
C GLU A 252 87.39 4.64 -59.81
N GLU A 253 87.49 5.98 -59.78
CA GLU A 253 88.50 6.88 -60.41
C GLU A 253 87.84 8.12 -61.04
N GLN A 254 87.91 9.28 -60.35
CA GLN A 254 88.93 10.36 -60.40
C GLN A 254 88.65 11.35 -61.54
N ASP A 255 88.14 12.55 -61.22
CA ASP A 255 88.84 13.77 -60.76
C ASP A 255 89.50 14.55 -61.90
N MET A 256 89.01 15.78 -62.16
CA MET A 256 89.87 16.95 -62.36
C MET A 256 89.05 18.26 -62.36
N LYS A 257 89.36 19.13 -61.40
CA LYS A 257 89.05 20.58 -61.35
C LYS A 257 89.68 21.35 -62.51
N ASP A 258 89.08 22.48 -62.91
CA ASP A 258 89.82 23.76 -62.88
C ASP A 258 88.89 24.99 -62.85
N ASP A 259 89.47 26.07 -62.34
CA ASP A 259 88.86 27.29 -61.81
C ASP A 259 89.07 28.53 -62.73
N HIS A 260 88.26 29.58 -62.48
CA HIS A 260 88.51 31.02 -62.69
C HIS A 260 88.49 31.67 -64.11
N VAL A 261 87.61 32.68 -64.27
CA VAL A 261 87.91 34.14 -64.16
C VAL A 261 86.71 34.85 -63.54
#